data_AF-A0A0C9UNL8-F1
#
_entry.id   AF-A0A0C9UNL8-F1
#
_cell.length_a   1.000
_cell.length_b   1.000
_cell.length_c   1.000
_cell.angle_alpha   90.00
_cell.angle_beta   90.00
_cell.angle_gamma   90.00
#
_symmetry.space_group_name_H-M   'P 1'
#
loop_
_entity.id
_entity.type
_entity.pdbx_description
1 polymer ?
#
loop_
_entity_poly.entity_id
_entity_poly.type
_entity_poly.pdbx_seq_one_letter_code
_entity_poly.pdbx_strand_id
1 'polypeptide(L)'
;MEGYGRKIDGWLLPAFEEIRIKKLRDSVLEPQDFYPKSDGNVQESLIVEQLTPRVADVHGILMPKDPNPIPSTSRLIPTQTSIKVLCSLAVHLHRRLPVLISSPPSSGKSLILEHLAGLLHPASPHQVISVHLSDTSIDAKSLLGSYISSTKRPGTFEWQEGVVVRAMRRGLWLVLEDVDRAGSEVLGTLLPLVESLSLHRPIGQPAHLEVPGHGKVEAAETFAIFATRSVVPFPDGTLPSASFLGANKYSHVDMPAPSEEELLSIVSSKFPSLGIAGAKAIIRGWSDARAL
;
A
#
# COMPACT_ATOMS: atom_id res chain seq x y z
N MET A 1 -32.77 -19.40 17.75
CA MET A 1 -32.37 -20.54 18.63
C MET A 1 -31.08 -21.20 18.13
N GLU A 2 -30.04 -20.45 17.74
CA GLU A 2 -28.81 -21.02 17.14
C GLU A 2 -27.60 -20.93 18.08
N GLY A 3 -27.75 -21.48 19.29
CA GLY A 3 -26.71 -21.50 20.33
C GLY A 3 -26.22 -22.90 20.68
N TYR A 4 -26.51 -23.93 19.89
CA TYR A 4 -26.03 -25.29 20.15
C TYR A 4 -24.71 -25.52 19.42
N GLY A 5 -23.62 -25.52 20.20
CA GLY A 5 -22.32 -26.00 19.75
C GLY A 5 -22.46 -27.42 19.19
N ARG A 6 -22.33 -27.54 17.86
CA ARG A 6 -22.30 -28.84 17.19
C ARG A 6 -21.10 -29.62 17.72
N LYS A 7 -21.34 -30.81 18.28
CA LYS A 7 -20.28 -31.77 18.56
C LYS A 7 -19.76 -32.28 17.21
N ILE A 8 -18.55 -31.88 16.88
CA ILE A 8 -17.82 -32.31 15.68
C ILE A 8 -16.60 -33.11 16.13
N ASP A 9 -16.26 -34.12 15.34
CA ASP A 9 -15.00 -34.83 15.50
C ASP A 9 -13.84 -33.84 15.28
N GLY A 10 -12.88 -33.81 16.21
CA GLY A 10 -11.73 -32.92 16.15
C GLY A 10 -10.89 -33.12 14.88
N TRP A 11 -10.89 -34.34 14.33
CA TRP A 11 -10.22 -34.66 13.07
C TRP A 11 -10.88 -34.01 11.84
N LEU A 12 -12.18 -33.75 11.90
CA LEU A 12 -12.94 -33.11 10.82
C LEU A 12 -13.01 -31.59 10.98
N LEU A 13 -12.55 -31.05 12.11
CA LEU A 13 -12.60 -29.63 12.43
C LEU A 13 -11.97 -28.73 11.33
N PRO A 14 -10.81 -29.07 10.71
CA PRO A 14 -10.26 -28.25 9.63
C PRO A 14 -11.20 -28.13 8.42
N ALA A 15 -11.84 -29.24 8.02
CA ALA A 15 -12.75 -29.26 6.89
C ALA A 15 -14.05 -28.48 7.17
N PHE A 16 -14.60 -28.61 8.38
CA PHE A 16 -15.77 -27.83 8.80
C PHE A 16 -15.46 -26.34 8.88
N GLU A 17 -14.27 -25.98 9.36
CA GLU A 17 -13.84 -24.59 9.46
C GLU A 17 -13.60 -23.99 8.06
N GLU A 18 -13.03 -24.73 7.13
CA GLU A 18 -12.90 -24.31 5.73
C GLU A 18 -14.27 -24.03 5.09
N ILE A 19 -15.25 -24.92 5.28
CA ILE A 19 -16.63 -24.72 4.80
C ILE A 19 -17.28 -23.49 5.46
N ARG A 20 -17.09 -23.31 6.78
CA ARG A 20 -17.63 -22.17 7.53
C ARG A 20 -17.06 -20.85 7.01
N ILE A 21 -15.74 -20.79 6.84
CA ILE A 21 -15.03 -19.63 6.29
C ILE A 21 -15.50 -19.34 4.86
N LYS A 22 -15.66 -20.37 4.02
CA LYS A 22 -16.14 -20.20 2.65
C LYS A 22 -17.55 -19.60 2.62
N LYS A 23 -18.47 -20.14 3.42
CA LYS A 23 -19.84 -19.58 3.55
C LYS A 23 -19.85 -18.13 4.01
N LEU A 24 -19.02 -17.79 5.00
CA LEU A 24 -18.90 -16.41 5.47
C LEU A 24 -18.34 -15.50 4.37
N ARG A 25 -17.32 -15.94 3.62
CA ARG A 25 -16.81 -15.18 2.47
C ARG A 25 -17.88 -14.96 1.40
N ASP A 26 -18.65 -15.99 1.07
CA ASP A 26 -19.73 -15.89 0.10
C ASP A 26 -20.81 -14.89 0.58
N SER A 27 -21.14 -14.87 1.88
CA SER A 27 -22.09 -13.89 2.44
C SER A 27 -21.58 -12.45 2.48
N VAL A 28 -20.26 -12.24 2.49
CA VAL A 28 -19.64 -10.91 2.44
C VAL A 28 -19.56 -10.37 1.00
N LEU A 29 -19.58 -11.26 0.00
CA LEU A 29 -19.64 -10.87 -1.42
C LEU A 29 -21.03 -10.42 -1.84
N GLU A 30 -22.07 -10.76 -1.08
CA GLU A 30 -23.39 -10.14 -1.25
C GLU A 30 -23.25 -8.65 -0.90
N PRO A 31 -23.64 -7.73 -1.80
CA PRO A 31 -23.55 -6.30 -1.54
C PRO A 31 -24.47 -5.98 -0.36
N GLN A 32 -23.87 -5.82 0.82
CA GLN A 32 -24.55 -5.16 1.92
C GLN A 32 -24.65 -3.68 1.54
N ASP A 33 -25.88 -3.22 1.33
CA ASP A 33 -26.16 -1.79 1.19
C ASP A 33 -25.78 -1.12 2.52
N PHE A 34 -24.55 -0.64 2.62
CA PHE A 34 -24.08 0.21 3.72
C PHE A 34 -24.64 1.64 3.63
N TYR A 35 -25.48 1.92 2.62
CA TYR A 35 -26.15 3.20 2.43
C TYR A 35 -27.61 3.11 2.88
N PRO A 36 -28.14 4.16 3.55
CA PRO A 36 -29.49 4.15 4.09
C PRO A 36 -30.52 4.04 2.97
N LYS A 37 -31.37 3.01 3.03
CA LYS A 37 -32.68 3.05 2.40
C LYS A 37 -33.53 4.03 3.20
N SER A 38 -34.32 4.84 2.51
CA SER A 38 -35.12 5.98 3.02
C SER A 38 -36.13 5.68 4.13
N ASP A 39 -36.12 4.48 4.69
CA ASP A 39 -37.04 4.05 5.75
C ASP A 39 -36.38 4.14 7.12
N GLY A 40 -36.38 5.35 7.69
CA GLY A 40 -36.49 5.62 9.13
C GLY A 40 -35.43 5.07 10.10
N ASN A 41 -34.46 4.28 9.66
CA ASN A 41 -33.44 3.71 10.53
C ASN A 41 -32.25 4.68 10.57
N VAL A 42 -32.27 5.57 11.56
CA VAL A 42 -31.16 6.47 11.88
C VAL A 42 -29.99 5.61 12.37
N GLN A 43 -29.14 5.14 11.45
CA GLN A 43 -27.81 4.69 11.84
C GLN A 43 -26.96 5.94 12.06
N GLU A 44 -26.63 6.21 13.33
CA GLU A 44 -25.65 7.24 13.70
C GLU A 44 -24.37 7.00 12.90
N SER A 45 -24.02 7.95 12.01
CA SER A 45 -22.74 7.91 11.33
C SER A 45 -21.65 8.07 12.39
N LEU A 46 -20.73 7.10 12.46
CA LEU A 46 -19.62 7.12 13.40
C LEU A 46 -18.85 8.45 13.24
N ILE A 47 -18.80 9.24 14.31
CA ILE A 47 -18.03 10.47 14.32
C ILE A 47 -16.56 10.07 14.57
N VAL A 48 -15.62 10.61 13.81
CA VAL A 48 -14.17 10.32 13.94
C VAL A 48 -13.68 10.51 15.38
N GLU A 49 -14.30 11.42 16.13
CA GLU A 49 -14.01 11.71 17.55
C GLU A 49 -14.41 10.58 18.52
N GLN A 50 -15.29 9.66 18.10
CA GLN A 50 -15.70 8.49 18.89
C GLN A 50 -14.74 7.30 18.71
N LEU A 51 -13.77 7.39 17.80
CA LEU A 51 -12.82 6.30 17.55
C LEU A 51 -11.76 6.22 18.65
N THR A 52 -11.41 5.00 19.02
CA THR A 52 -10.28 4.75 19.94
C THR A 52 -8.99 5.26 19.29
N PRO A 53 -8.00 5.79 20.06
CA PRO A 53 -6.73 6.29 19.52
C PRO A 53 -5.88 5.26 18.75
N ARG A 54 -6.28 3.98 18.76
CA ARG A 54 -5.67 2.87 18.01
C ARG A 54 -6.40 2.53 16.71
N VAL A 55 -7.37 3.34 16.32
CA VAL A 55 -8.12 3.19 15.06
C VAL A 55 -7.98 4.48 14.26
N ALA A 56 -7.62 4.35 13.00
CA ALA A 56 -7.65 5.43 12.03
C ALA A 56 -8.83 5.21 11.08
N ASP A 57 -9.54 6.28 10.75
CA ASP A 57 -10.48 6.29 9.64
C ASP A 57 -9.76 6.77 8.37
N VAL A 58 -9.70 5.90 7.36
CA VAL A 58 -9.22 6.23 6.01
C VAL A 58 -10.43 6.36 5.10
N HIS A 59 -11.13 7.49 5.21
CA HIS A 59 -12.28 7.84 4.37
C HIS A 59 -13.37 6.75 4.30
N GLY A 60 -13.78 6.22 5.46
CA GLY A 60 -14.81 5.18 5.60
C GLY A 60 -14.25 3.78 5.86
N ILE A 61 -12.93 3.60 5.86
CA ILE A 61 -12.29 2.31 6.17
C ILE A 61 -11.53 2.43 7.49
N LEU A 62 -11.98 1.67 8.49
CA LEU A 62 -11.35 1.62 9.79
C LEU A 62 -10.12 0.71 9.76
N MET A 63 -8.97 1.27 10.13
CA MET A 63 -7.69 0.58 10.14
C MET A 63 -7.02 0.66 11.52
N PRO A 64 -6.25 -0.38 11.91
CA PRO A 64 -5.45 -0.31 13.13
C PRO A 64 -4.37 0.78 12.97
N LYS A 65 -4.19 1.55 14.04
CA LYS A 65 -3.24 2.65 14.15
C LYS A 65 -2.32 2.43 15.35
N ASP A 66 -1.04 2.72 15.17
CA ASP A 66 -0.09 2.69 16.28
C ASP A 66 -0.43 3.75 17.34
N PRO A 67 -0.19 3.45 18.63
CA PRO A 67 -0.47 4.39 19.71
C PRO A 67 0.24 5.72 19.45
N ASN A 68 -0.52 6.80 19.48
CA ASN A 68 -0.14 8.10 18.95
C ASN A 68 0.67 8.92 19.99
N PRO A 69 1.96 9.24 19.77
CA PRO A 69 2.65 10.19 20.63
C PRO A 69 2.47 11.65 20.16
N ILE A 70 2.17 11.91 18.87
CA ILE A 70 2.10 13.27 18.29
C ILE A 70 1.07 13.31 17.15
N PRO A 71 0.16 14.31 17.08
CA PRO A 71 -0.70 14.50 15.92
C PRO A 71 0.13 14.79 14.67
N SER A 72 0.16 13.85 13.72
CA SER A 72 0.77 14.03 12.41
C SER A 72 -0.07 15.01 11.58
N THR A 73 0.51 16.18 11.25
CA THR A 73 -0.12 17.14 10.34
C THR A 73 -0.12 16.55 8.93
N SER A 74 -1.31 16.24 8.39
CA SER A 74 -1.45 15.82 7.00
C SER A 74 -0.90 16.89 6.06
N ARG A 75 0.11 16.53 5.26
CA ARG A 75 0.61 17.37 4.16
C ARG A 75 -0.25 17.25 2.89
N LEU A 76 -1.14 16.25 2.84
CA LEU A 76 -2.00 15.99 1.69
C LEU A 76 -3.32 16.74 1.87
N ILE A 77 -3.70 17.47 0.82
CA ILE A 77 -5.01 18.12 0.73
C ILE A 77 -5.97 17.11 0.11
N PRO A 78 -7.10 16.79 0.76
CA PRO A 78 -8.03 15.79 0.25
C PRO A 78 -8.70 16.29 -1.03
N THR A 79 -8.52 15.52 -2.12
CA THR A 79 -9.22 15.69 -3.40
C THR A 79 -10.07 14.45 -3.69
N GLN A 80 -11.03 14.54 -4.60
CA GLN A 80 -11.92 13.41 -4.91
C GLN A 80 -11.12 12.22 -5.45
N THR A 81 -10.11 12.48 -6.29
CA THR A 81 -9.15 11.47 -6.77
C THR A 81 -8.33 10.87 -5.64
N SER A 82 -7.74 11.71 -4.77
CA SER A 82 -6.90 11.25 -3.66
C SER A 82 -7.68 10.39 -2.68
N ILE A 83 -8.93 10.76 -2.36
CA ILE A 83 -9.82 9.99 -1.48
C ILE A 83 -10.07 8.60 -2.06
N LYS A 84 -10.49 8.51 -3.33
CA LYS A 84 -10.74 7.22 -3.99
C LYS A 84 -9.51 6.30 -3.98
N VAL A 85 -8.34 6.87 -4.26
CA VAL A 85 -7.08 6.12 -4.25
C VAL A 85 -6.75 5.68 -2.83
N LEU A 86 -6.87 6.55 -1.82
CA LEU A 86 -6.65 6.18 -0.41
C LEU A 86 -7.59 5.08 0.06
N CYS A 87 -8.88 5.13 -0.29
CA CYS A 87 -9.83 4.06 0.03
C CYS A 87 -9.38 2.74 -0.61
N SER A 88 -9.02 2.75 -1.89
CA SER A 88 -8.55 1.55 -2.59
C SER A 88 -7.26 1.01 -1.95
N LEU A 89 -6.29 1.86 -1.64
CA LEU A 89 -5.06 1.48 -0.94
C LEU A 89 -5.36 0.86 0.43
N ALA A 90 -6.27 1.45 1.20
CA ALA A 90 -6.66 0.95 2.52
C ALA A 90 -7.28 -0.45 2.45
N VAL A 91 -8.15 -0.73 1.47
CA VAL A 91 -8.72 -2.08 1.25
C VAL A 91 -7.62 -3.09 0.97
N HIS A 92 -6.69 -2.80 0.06
CA HIS A 92 -5.63 -3.74 -0.31
C HIS A 92 -4.62 -3.94 0.84
N LEU A 93 -4.30 -2.88 1.57
CA LEU A 93 -3.43 -2.94 2.74
C LEU A 93 -4.06 -3.75 3.88
N HIS A 94 -5.35 -3.57 4.13
CA HIS A 94 -6.10 -4.38 5.10
C HIS A 94 -6.06 -5.87 4.76
N ARG A 95 -6.12 -6.20 3.46
CA ARG A 95 -5.98 -7.58 2.95
C ARG A 95 -4.54 -8.07 2.87
N ARG A 96 -3.56 -7.23 3.24
CA ARG A 96 -2.11 -7.51 3.16
C ARG A 96 -1.67 -7.99 1.78
N LEU A 97 -2.18 -7.35 0.73
CA LEU A 97 -1.85 -7.66 -0.67
C LEU A 97 -0.74 -6.74 -1.18
N PRO A 98 0.09 -7.23 -2.11
CA PRO A 98 1.05 -6.36 -2.80
C PRO A 98 0.28 -5.40 -3.73
N VAL A 99 0.61 -4.11 -3.69
CA VAL A 99 -0.13 -3.09 -4.45
C VAL A 99 0.76 -2.45 -5.52
N LEU A 100 0.26 -2.33 -6.75
CA LEU A 100 0.91 -1.59 -7.83
C LEU A 100 0.13 -0.30 -8.11
N ILE A 101 0.77 0.85 -7.89
CA ILE A 101 0.22 2.17 -8.19
C ILE A 101 0.66 2.58 -9.60
N SER A 102 -0.31 2.70 -10.50
CA SER A 102 -0.11 3.20 -11.86
C SER A 102 -0.56 4.64 -11.92
N SER A 103 0.30 5.57 -12.35
CA SER A 103 -0.13 6.95 -12.59
C SER A 103 0.73 7.65 -13.63
N PRO A 104 0.25 8.78 -14.16
CA PRO A 104 1.09 9.71 -14.90
C PRO A 104 2.34 10.13 -14.10
N PRO A 105 3.40 10.59 -14.78
CA PRO A 105 4.55 11.16 -14.08
C PRO A 105 4.11 12.34 -13.22
N SER A 106 4.75 12.48 -12.05
CA SER A 106 4.52 13.58 -11.11
C SER A 106 3.13 13.70 -10.47
N SER A 107 2.31 12.63 -10.46
CA SER A 107 1.00 12.64 -9.80
C SER A 107 1.02 12.54 -8.26
N GLY A 108 2.19 12.52 -7.61
CA GLY A 108 2.27 12.50 -6.14
C GLY A 108 2.14 11.11 -5.48
N LYS A 109 2.61 10.05 -6.16
CA LYS A 109 2.57 8.66 -5.67
C LYS A 109 3.27 8.47 -4.31
N SER A 110 4.45 9.05 -4.13
CA SER A 110 5.17 8.94 -2.85
C SER A 110 4.46 9.73 -1.75
N LEU A 111 3.87 10.89 -2.09
CA LEU A 111 3.11 11.72 -1.15
C LEU A 111 1.89 10.97 -0.57
N ILE A 112 1.14 10.24 -1.40
CA ILE A 112 -0.06 9.52 -0.93
C ILE A 112 0.32 8.35 -0.01
N LEU A 113 1.42 7.64 -0.32
CA LEU A 113 1.95 6.55 0.51
C LEU A 113 2.50 7.06 1.84
N GLU A 114 3.28 8.15 1.82
CA GLU A 114 3.77 8.82 3.03
C GLU A 114 2.62 9.31 3.91
N HIS A 115 1.57 9.88 3.30
CA HIS A 115 0.39 10.33 4.03
C HIS A 115 -0.34 9.16 4.70
N LEU A 116 -0.57 8.06 3.97
CA LEU A 116 -1.21 6.86 4.51
C LEU A 116 -0.38 6.24 5.65
N ALA A 117 0.95 6.17 5.47
CA ALA A 117 1.85 5.66 6.51
C ALA A 117 1.85 6.55 7.77
N GLY A 118 1.87 7.87 7.60
CA GLY A 118 1.80 8.82 8.71
C GLY A 118 0.45 8.83 9.45
N LEU A 119 -0.62 8.37 8.79
CA LEU A 119 -1.94 8.16 9.39
C LEU A 119 -1.98 6.91 10.27
N LEU A 120 -1.44 5.79 9.76
CA LEU A 120 -1.50 4.48 10.42
C LEU A 120 -0.37 4.25 11.43
N HIS A 121 0.82 4.77 11.16
CA HIS A 121 2.04 4.54 11.94
C HIS A 121 2.67 5.86 12.42
N PRO A 122 1.94 6.72 13.17
CA PRO A 122 2.45 8.02 13.60
C PRO A 122 3.68 7.95 14.52
N ALA A 123 3.88 6.83 15.22
CA ALA A 123 5.04 6.61 16.08
C ALA A 123 6.33 6.33 15.29
N SER A 124 6.21 5.98 14.00
CA SER A 124 7.31 5.53 13.14
C SER A 124 7.53 6.51 11.98
N PRO A 125 8.33 7.58 12.15
CA PRO A 125 8.55 8.60 11.13
C PRO A 125 9.26 8.08 9.86
N HIS A 126 9.83 6.86 9.92
CA HIS A 126 10.49 6.20 8.79
C HIS A 126 9.84 4.85 8.47
N GLN A 127 8.50 4.78 8.55
CA GLN A 127 7.75 3.57 8.23
C GLN A 127 7.90 3.17 6.75
N VAL A 128 8.13 4.14 5.85
CA VAL A 128 8.25 3.90 4.40
C VAL A 128 9.71 3.90 3.97
N ILE A 129 10.12 2.87 3.24
CA ILE A 129 11.44 2.76 2.58
C ILE A 129 11.21 2.65 1.07
N SER A 130 11.70 3.63 0.32
CA SER A 130 11.69 3.61 -1.14
C SER A 130 12.99 3.06 -1.73
N VAL A 131 12.88 2.21 -2.74
CA VAL A 131 13.98 1.66 -3.53
C VAL A 131 13.70 1.93 -4.99
N HIS A 132 14.55 2.73 -5.65
CA HIS A 132 14.40 3.07 -7.07
C HIS A 132 14.97 1.97 -7.95
N LEU A 133 14.12 1.17 -8.59
CA LEU A 133 14.57 0.03 -9.41
C LEU A 133 15.04 0.41 -10.82
N SER A 134 14.95 1.69 -11.19
CA SER A 134 15.48 2.19 -12.47
C SER A 134 17.01 2.27 -12.53
N ASP A 135 17.68 2.17 -11.38
CA ASP A 135 19.13 2.26 -11.31
C ASP A 135 19.76 0.90 -11.64
N THR A 136 20.45 0.84 -12.78
CA THR A 136 21.18 -0.35 -13.27
C THR A 136 22.28 -0.82 -12.31
N SER A 137 22.68 -0.01 -11.32
CA SER A 137 23.65 -0.40 -10.30
C SER A 137 23.07 -1.26 -9.17
N ILE A 138 21.75 -1.43 -9.09
CA ILE A 138 21.12 -2.23 -8.04
C ILE A 138 21.25 -3.72 -8.35
N ASP A 139 22.17 -4.36 -7.63
CA ASP A 139 22.33 -5.81 -7.59
C ASP A 139 21.29 -6.45 -6.64
N ALA A 140 20.79 -7.63 -6.99
CA ALA A 140 19.97 -8.50 -6.15
C ALA A 140 20.61 -8.74 -4.77
N LYS A 141 21.95 -8.81 -4.69
CA LYS A 141 22.68 -8.92 -3.41
C LYS A 141 22.52 -7.72 -2.49
N SER A 142 22.38 -6.51 -3.04
CA SER A 142 22.12 -5.31 -2.23
C SER A 142 20.69 -5.31 -1.66
N LEU A 143 19.75 -5.90 -2.41
CA LEU A 143 18.36 -6.02 -2.00
C LEU A 143 18.15 -7.06 -0.91
N LEU A 144 18.68 -8.27 -1.09
CA LEU A 144 18.52 -9.36 -0.13
C LEU A 144 19.55 -9.31 1.00
N GLY A 145 20.80 -9.02 0.66
CA GLY A 145 21.93 -9.09 1.56
C GLY A 145 23.04 -9.98 1.03
N SER A 146 24.19 -9.89 1.68
CA SER A 146 25.35 -10.71 1.35
C SER A 146 26.24 -10.91 2.58
N TYR A 147 27.13 -11.91 2.52
CA TYR A 147 28.17 -12.08 3.53
C TYR A 147 29.33 -11.14 3.22
N ILE A 148 29.62 -10.23 4.14
CA ILE A 148 30.75 -9.30 4.06
C ILE A 148 31.84 -9.70 5.03
N SER A 149 33.09 -9.30 4.75
CA SER A 149 34.19 -9.50 5.70
C SER A 149 33.92 -8.72 6.98
N SER A 150 34.00 -9.39 8.13
CA SER A 150 33.77 -8.76 9.43
C SER A 150 34.84 -7.70 9.69
N THR A 151 34.41 -6.49 10.02
CA THR A 151 35.31 -5.42 10.48
C THR A 151 35.79 -5.63 11.91
N LYS A 152 35.10 -6.49 12.69
CA LYS A 152 35.40 -6.76 14.10
C LYS A 152 36.33 -7.95 14.29
N ARG A 153 36.28 -8.94 13.40
CA ARG A 153 37.06 -10.18 13.49
C ARG A 153 37.67 -10.53 12.14
N PRO A 154 38.96 -10.21 11.92
CA PRO A 154 39.67 -10.55 10.69
C PRO A 154 39.56 -12.05 10.38
N GLY A 155 39.28 -12.40 9.12
CA GLY A 155 39.13 -13.78 8.66
C GLY A 155 37.75 -14.40 8.88
N THR A 156 36.76 -13.64 9.36
CA THR A 156 35.37 -14.09 9.48
C THR A 156 34.44 -13.31 8.56
N PHE A 157 33.35 -13.94 8.14
CA PHE A 157 32.31 -13.31 7.34
C PHE A 157 31.04 -13.13 8.17
N GLU A 158 30.43 -11.95 8.08
CA GLU A 158 29.19 -11.61 8.77
C GLU A 158 28.10 -11.33 7.74
N TRP A 159 26.89 -11.82 8.02
CA TRP A 159 25.72 -11.54 7.19
C TRP A 159 25.32 -10.08 7.31
N GLN A 160 25.28 -9.37 6.19
CA GLN A 160 24.72 -8.03 6.10
C GLN A 160 23.37 -8.09 5.39
N GLU A 161 22.32 -7.73 6.13
CA GLU A 161 20.96 -7.64 5.59
C GLU A 161 20.86 -6.54 4.53
N GLY A 162 20.33 -6.92 3.37
CA GLY A 162 19.91 -5.98 2.34
C GLY A 162 18.64 -5.22 2.73
N VAL A 163 18.27 -4.24 1.91
CA VAL A 163 17.15 -3.33 2.21
C VAL A 163 15.81 -4.06 2.36
N VAL A 164 15.57 -5.10 1.55
CA VAL A 164 14.31 -5.87 1.56
C VAL A 164 14.21 -6.70 2.83
N VAL A 165 15.26 -7.46 3.15
CA VAL A 165 15.29 -8.30 4.36
C VAL A 165 15.16 -7.46 5.63
N ARG A 166 15.82 -6.30 5.67
CA ARG A 166 15.69 -5.35 6.78
C ARG A 166 14.27 -4.81 6.92
N ALA A 167 13.65 -4.41 5.81
CA ALA A 167 12.27 -3.91 5.80
C ALA A 167 11.27 -4.98 6.28
N MET A 168 11.43 -6.22 5.80
CA MET A 168 10.64 -7.38 6.22
C MET A 168 10.75 -7.61 7.73
N ARG A 169 11.97 -7.73 8.26
CA ARG A 169 12.20 -8.00 9.69
C ARG A 169 11.67 -6.90 10.59
N ARG A 170 11.75 -5.64 10.15
CA ARG A 170 11.30 -4.47 10.93
C ARG A 170 9.82 -4.14 10.73
N GLY A 171 9.12 -4.80 9.81
CA GLY A 171 7.72 -4.50 9.54
C GLY A 171 7.50 -3.14 8.88
N LEU A 172 8.46 -2.71 8.08
CA LEU A 172 8.41 -1.43 7.36
C LEU A 172 7.70 -1.61 6.01
N TRP A 173 7.17 -0.52 5.46
CA TRP A 173 6.57 -0.52 4.14
C TRP A 173 7.66 -0.35 3.09
N LEU A 174 7.78 -1.32 2.18
CA LEU A 174 8.72 -1.29 1.08
C LEU A 174 8.04 -0.73 -0.17
N VAL A 175 8.58 0.33 -0.74
CA VAL A 175 8.11 0.95 -1.99
C VAL A 175 9.15 0.71 -3.08
N LEU A 176 8.77 -0.07 -4.10
CA LEU A 176 9.57 -0.32 -5.29
C LEU A 176 9.23 0.73 -6.35
N GLU A 177 10.11 1.70 -6.52
CA GLU A 177 9.88 2.80 -7.46
C GLU A 177 10.31 2.46 -8.88
N ASP A 178 9.46 2.83 -9.85
CA ASP A 178 9.61 2.56 -11.29
C ASP A 178 9.92 1.08 -11.61
N VAL A 179 9.08 0.20 -11.06
CA VAL A 179 9.24 -1.27 -11.16
C VAL A 179 9.28 -1.80 -12.59
N ASP A 180 8.68 -1.08 -13.53
CA ASP A 180 8.65 -1.39 -14.96
C ASP A 180 10.01 -1.21 -15.64
N ARG A 181 10.92 -0.44 -15.03
CA ARG A 181 12.29 -0.22 -15.52
C ARG A 181 13.31 -1.21 -14.96
N ALA A 182 12.90 -2.04 -14.01
CA ALA A 182 13.78 -2.97 -13.32
C ALA A 182 14.24 -4.12 -14.24
N GLY A 183 15.48 -4.58 -14.05
CA GLY A 183 15.97 -5.79 -14.71
C GLY A 183 15.19 -7.05 -14.27
N SER A 184 15.05 -8.02 -15.18
CA SER A 184 14.34 -9.28 -14.91
C SER A 184 14.94 -10.09 -13.76
N GLU A 185 16.26 -10.00 -13.53
CA GLU A 185 16.95 -10.63 -12.40
C GLU A 185 16.48 -10.06 -11.05
N VAL A 186 16.37 -8.75 -10.94
CA VAL A 186 15.89 -8.06 -9.74
C VAL A 186 14.43 -8.41 -9.49
N LEU A 187 13.59 -8.34 -10.53
CA LEU A 187 12.17 -8.72 -10.42
C LEU A 187 12.00 -10.20 -10.04
N GLY A 188 12.78 -11.10 -10.64
CA GLY A 188 12.76 -12.52 -10.32
C GLY A 188 13.19 -12.81 -8.88
N THR A 189 14.09 -12.01 -8.33
CA THR A 189 14.53 -12.09 -6.93
C THR A 189 13.42 -11.65 -5.95
N LEU A 190 12.62 -10.64 -6.33
CA LEU A 190 11.52 -10.13 -5.50
C LEU A 190 10.22 -10.91 -5.68
N LEU A 191 10.05 -11.63 -6.80
CA LEU A 191 8.82 -12.35 -7.13
C LEU A 191 8.35 -13.32 -6.04
N PRO A 192 9.22 -14.16 -5.42
CA PRO A 192 8.79 -15.05 -4.34
C PRO A 192 8.18 -14.31 -3.14
N LEU A 193 8.70 -13.12 -2.81
CA LEU A 193 8.14 -12.28 -1.76
C LEU A 193 6.74 -11.78 -2.13
N VAL A 194 6.55 -11.31 -3.36
CA VAL A 194 5.25 -10.86 -3.87
C VAL A 194 4.25 -12.02 -3.88
N GLU A 195 4.68 -13.21 -4.31
CA GLU A 195 3.84 -14.41 -4.33
C GLU A 195 3.43 -14.84 -2.92
N SER A 196 4.31 -14.69 -1.92
CA SER A 196 4.00 -14.98 -0.52
C SER A 196 2.85 -14.11 0.04
N LEU A 197 2.57 -12.97 -0.59
CA LEU A 197 1.51 -12.04 -0.22
C LEU A 197 0.21 -12.24 -1.02
N SER A 198 0.11 -13.28 -1.85
CA SER A 198 -1.04 -13.55 -2.70
C SER A 198 -2.32 -13.88 -1.91
N LEU A 199 -3.49 -13.68 -2.55
CA LEU A 199 -4.81 -14.00 -2.00
C LEU A 199 -4.99 -15.46 -1.58
N HIS A 200 -4.27 -16.38 -2.21
CA HIS A 200 -4.38 -17.82 -1.98
C HIS A 200 -3.54 -18.33 -0.79
N ARG A 201 -2.90 -17.43 -0.04
CA ARG A 201 -2.08 -17.84 1.10
C ARG A 201 -2.94 -18.35 2.27
N PRO A 202 -2.43 -19.34 3.03
CA PRO A 202 -3.00 -19.72 4.31
C PRO A 202 -3.24 -18.51 5.23
N ILE A 203 -4.38 -18.52 5.91
CA ILE A 203 -4.77 -17.43 6.81
C ILE A 203 -3.73 -17.32 7.92
N GLY A 204 -3.27 -16.09 8.19
CA GLY A 204 -2.29 -15.81 9.23
C GLY A 204 -0.84 -16.09 8.83
N GLN A 205 -0.55 -16.61 7.63
CA GLN A 205 0.83 -16.77 7.20
C GLN A 205 1.49 -15.39 6.96
N PRO A 206 2.66 -15.13 7.56
CA PRO A 206 3.44 -13.93 7.27
C PRO A 206 4.04 -14.00 5.87
N ALA A 207 4.32 -12.83 5.30
CA ALA A 207 5.10 -12.75 4.08
C ALA A 207 6.47 -13.41 4.33
N HIS A 208 6.99 -14.11 3.34
CA HIS A 208 8.29 -14.78 3.50
C HIS A 208 9.09 -14.75 2.21
N LEU A 209 10.40 -14.83 2.36
CA LEU A 209 11.35 -14.82 1.26
C LEU A 209 12.48 -15.78 1.59
N GLU A 210 12.78 -16.69 0.68
CA GLU A 210 13.94 -17.56 0.80
C GLU A 210 15.16 -16.85 0.22
N VAL A 211 16.13 -16.54 1.08
CA VAL A 211 17.36 -15.85 0.68
C VAL A 211 18.44 -16.90 0.41
N PRO A 212 19.01 -16.94 -0.81
CA PRO A 212 20.06 -17.90 -1.14
C PRO A 212 21.24 -17.82 -0.16
N GLY A 213 21.61 -18.95 0.45
CA GLY A 213 22.73 -19.04 1.39
C GLY A 213 22.49 -18.46 2.80
N HIS A 214 21.31 -17.92 3.08
CA HIS A 214 20.92 -17.45 4.42
C HIS A 214 19.67 -18.15 4.96
N GLY A 215 18.77 -18.60 4.07
CA GLY A 215 17.55 -19.33 4.42
C GLY A 215 16.29 -18.45 4.43
N LYS A 216 15.21 -18.99 5.00
CA LYS A 216 13.89 -18.34 5.02
C LYS A 216 13.86 -17.13 5.96
N VAL A 217 13.40 -16.00 5.45
CA VAL A 217 13.13 -14.77 6.20
C VAL A 217 11.62 -14.57 6.24
N GLU A 218 11.08 -14.32 7.42
CA GLU A 218 9.66 -14.00 7.61
C GLU A 218 9.50 -12.51 7.94
N ALA A 219 8.49 -11.88 7.36
CA ALA A 219 8.19 -10.48 7.59
C ALA A 219 7.32 -10.28 8.83
N ALA A 220 7.55 -9.17 9.53
CA ALA A 220 6.69 -8.76 10.64
C ALA A 220 5.28 -8.37 10.15
N GLU A 221 4.31 -8.36 11.05
CA GLU A 221 2.89 -8.22 10.70
C GLU A 221 2.52 -6.89 10.00
N THR A 222 3.26 -5.82 10.28
CA THR A 222 3.05 -4.48 9.71
C THR A 222 3.74 -4.28 8.36
N PHE A 223 4.49 -5.28 7.88
CA PHE A 223 5.16 -5.22 6.58
C PHE A 223 4.14 -5.14 5.45
N ALA A 224 4.37 -4.21 4.52
CA ALA A 224 3.60 -4.07 3.30
C ALA A 224 4.54 -3.77 2.12
N ILE A 225 4.15 -4.19 0.93
CA ILE A 225 4.90 -3.92 -0.29
C ILE A 225 4.04 -3.14 -1.28
N PHE A 226 4.61 -2.05 -1.77
CA PHE A 226 4.04 -1.21 -2.80
C PHE A 226 5.02 -1.18 -3.97
N ALA A 227 4.49 -1.16 -5.18
CA ALA A 227 5.25 -0.89 -6.38
C ALA A 227 4.64 0.33 -7.05
N THR A 228 5.46 1.16 -7.66
CA THR A 228 5.01 2.33 -8.42
C THR A 228 5.49 2.24 -9.85
N ARG A 229 4.67 2.73 -10.77
CA ARG A 229 5.07 2.93 -12.17
C ARG A 229 4.52 4.24 -12.70
N SER A 230 5.28 4.84 -13.60
CA SER A 230 4.93 6.10 -14.25
C SER A 230 4.62 5.85 -15.72
N VAL A 231 3.34 5.94 -16.08
CA VAL A 231 2.86 5.59 -17.42
C VAL A 231 2.09 6.77 -18.04
N VAL A 232 2.30 6.98 -19.33
CA VAL A 232 1.53 7.98 -20.08
C VAL A 232 0.13 7.39 -20.36
N PRO A 233 -0.95 8.08 -19.98
CA PRO A 233 -2.31 7.63 -20.28
C PRO A 233 -2.57 7.65 -21.78
N PHE A 234 -3.39 6.71 -22.25
CA PHE A 234 -3.94 6.74 -23.60
C PHE A 234 -4.87 7.95 -23.79
N PRO A 235 -5.23 8.32 -25.05
CA PRO A 235 -6.13 9.44 -25.33
C PRO A 235 -7.52 9.32 -24.68
N ASP A 236 -7.95 8.09 -24.39
CA ASP A 236 -9.20 7.79 -23.68
C ASP A 236 -9.08 7.93 -22.14
N GLY A 237 -7.89 8.30 -21.63
CA GLY A 237 -7.59 8.45 -20.21
C GLY A 237 -7.24 7.14 -19.51
N THR A 238 -7.27 6.00 -20.20
CA THR A 238 -6.92 4.70 -19.62
C THR A 238 -5.40 4.54 -19.49
N LEU A 239 -4.97 3.86 -18.42
CA LEU A 239 -3.54 3.57 -18.22
C LEU A 239 -3.18 2.25 -18.89
N PRO A 240 -2.01 2.14 -19.52
CA PRO A 240 -1.56 0.89 -20.13
C PRO A 240 -1.38 -0.21 -19.07
N SER A 241 -1.78 -1.43 -19.41
CA SER A 241 -1.59 -2.60 -18.56
C SER A 241 -0.11 -2.85 -18.26
N ALA A 242 0.18 -3.40 -17.09
CA ALA A 242 1.56 -3.71 -16.69
C ALA A 242 2.06 -4.97 -17.39
N SER A 243 3.25 -4.88 -18.00
CA SER A 243 3.85 -5.95 -18.80
C SER A 243 5.15 -6.53 -18.21
N PHE A 244 5.54 -6.12 -17.00
CA PHE A 244 6.76 -6.61 -16.36
C PHE A 244 6.55 -7.96 -15.64
N LEU A 245 7.66 -8.63 -15.30
CA LEU A 245 7.64 -9.93 -14.64
C LEU A 245 6.90 -9.87 -13.28
N GLY A 246 5.85 -10.67 -13.13
CA GLY A 246 5.08 -10.74 -11.89
C GLY A 246 4.03 -9.64 -11.71
N ALA A 247 3.81 -8.79 -12.72
CA ALA A 247 2.81 -7.73 -12.66
C ALA A 247 1.40 -8.22 -12.26
N ASN A 248 1.00 -9.39 -12.75
CA ASN A 248 -0.28 -10.03 -12.45
C ASN A 248 -0.45 -10.48 -10.99
N LYS A 249 0.61 -10.46 -10.19
CA LYS A 249 0.56 -10.78 -8.76
C LYS A 249 0.22 -9.58 -7.89
N TYR A 250 0.30 -8.37 -8.45
CA TYR A 250 -0.02 -7.13 -7.75
C TYR A 250 -1.51 -6.81 -7.87
N SER A 251 -2.05 -6.17 -6.84
CA SER A 251 -3.35 -5.51 -6.90
C SER A 251 -3.17 -4.13 -7.52
N HIS A 252 -3.86 -3.86 -8.63
CA HIS A 252 -3.70 -2.63 -9.38
C HIS A 252 -4.53 -1.49 -8.80
N VAL A 253 -3.89 -0.35 -8.58
CA VAL A 253 -4.54 0.90 -8.19
C VAL A 253 -4.12 1.99 -9.17
N ASP A 254 -5.09 2.49 -9.93
CA ASP A 254 -4.86 3.57 -10.88
C ASP A 254 -5.09 4.90 -10.19
N MET A 255 -4.08 5.76 -10.25
CA MET A 255 -4.11 7.12 -9.73
C MET A 255 -4.01 8.09 -10.92
N PRO A 256 -5.14 8.63 -11.41
CA PRO A 256 -5.10 9.60 -12.50
C PRO A 256 -4.43 10.90 -12.05
N ALA A 257 -4.01 11.72 -13.02
CA ALA A 257 -3.59 13.08 -12.72
C ALA A 257 -4.77 13.90 -12.15
N PRO A 258 -4.54 14.79 -11.18
CA PRO A 258 -5.59 15.63 -10.63
C PRO A 258 -6.18 16.54 -11.70
N SER A 259 -7.50 16.76 -11.65
CA SER A 259 -8.19 17.67 -12.57
C SER A 259 -7.81 19.13 -12.30
N GLU A 260 -8.09 20.04 -13.23
CA GLU A 260 -7.87 21.48 -13.01
C GLU A 260 -8.62 22.03 -11.79
N GLU A 261 -9.83 21.52 -11.54
CA GLU A 261 -10.63 21.88 -10.37
C GLU A 261 -9.96 21.41 -9.07
N GLU A 262 -9.41 20.19 -9.07
CA GLU A 262 -8.66 19.65 -7.94
C GLU A 262 -7.36 20.41 -7.71
N LEU A 263 -6.63 20.75 -8.78
CA LEU A 263 -5.44 21.59 -8.70
C LEU A 263 -5.76 22.97 -8.11
N LEU A 264 -6.87 23.57 -8.53
CA LEU A 264 -7.33 24.85 -7.99
C LEU A 264 -7.65 24.74 -6.50
N SER A 265 -8.32 23.67 -6.07
CA SER A 265 -8.59 23.39 -4.65
C SER A 265 -7.29 23.22 -3.86
N ILE A 266 -6.32 22.46 -4.38
CA ILE A 266 -5.00 22.24 -3.75
C ILE A 266 -4.27 23.57 -3.58
N VAL A 267 -4.15 24.37 -4.64
CA VAL A 267 -3.41 25.65 -4.60
C VAL A 267 -4.10 26.65 -3.68
N SER A 268 -5.43 26.76 -3.74
CA SER A 268 -6.20 27.70 -2.92
C SER A 268 -6.12 27.35 -1.43
N SER A 269 -6.13 26.07 -1.09
CA SER A 269 -5.99 25.59 0.29
C SER A 269 -4.56 25.76 0.82
N LYS A 270 -3.54 25.49 0.00
CA LYS A 270 -2.12 25.60 0.42
C LYS A 270 -1.61 27.04 0.47
N PHE A 271 -2.08 27.91 -0.42
CA PHE A 271 -1.65 29.30 -0.55
C PHE A 271 -2.84 30.27 -0.59
N PRO A 272 -3.50 30.52 0.55
CA PRO A 272 -4.67 31.40 0.60
C PRO A 272 -4.38 32.85 0.13
N SER A 273 -3.13 33.30 0.29
CA SER A 273 -2.70 34.66 -0.08
C SER A 273 -2.62 34.92 -1.59
N LEU A 274 -2.59 33.88 -2.42
CA LEU A 274 -2.42 34.01 -3.87
C LEU A 274 -3.72 34.46 -4.58
N GLY A 275 -4.87 34.24 -3.94
CA GLY A 275 -6.19 34.45 -4.53
C GLY A 275 -6.49 33.50 -5.69
N ILE A 276 -7.78 33.40 -6.05
CA ILE A 276 -8.25 32.46 -7.10
C ILE A 276 -7.67 32.81 -8.48
N ALA A 277 -7.52 34.10 -8.78
CA ALA A 277 -6.97 34.55 -10.06
C ALA A 277 -5.50 34.16 -10.24
N GLY A 278 -4.69 34.31 -9.19
CA GLY A 278 -3.29 33.89 -9.19
C GLY A 278 -3.16 32.37 -9.30
N ALA A 279 -3.99 31.61 -8.58
CA ALA A 279 -4.02 30.15 -8.70
C ALA A 279 -4.33 29.69 -10.13
N LYS A 280 -5.34 30.28 -10.78
CA LYS A 280 -5.67 29.98 -12.19
C LYS A 280 -4.55 30.35 -13.15
N ALA A 281 -3.85 31.45 -12.93
CA ALA A 281 -2.72 31.87 -13.76
C ALA A 281 -1.56 30.87 -13.68
N ILE A 282 -1.25 30.35 -12.49
CA ILE A 282 -0.21 29.32 -12.32
C ILE A 282 -0.61 28.02 -13.03
N ILE A 283 -1.87 27.58 -12.87
CA ILE A 283 -2.36 26.35 -13.50
C ILE A 283 -2.28 26.46 -15.03
N ARG A 284 -2.68 27.61 -15.59
CA ARG A 284 -2.55 27.89 -17.04
C ARG A 284 -1.10 27.91 -17.51
N GLY A 285 -0.22 28.59 -16.76
CA GLY A 285 1.20 28.59 -17.08
C GLY A 285 1.81 27.18 -17.09
N TRP A 286 1.37 26.32 -16.18
CA TRP A 286 1.78 24.91 -16.15
C TRP A 286 1.19 24.09 -17.31
N SER A 287 -0.09 24.28 -17.65
CA SER A 287 -0.70 23.59 -18.80
C SER A 287 -0.03 23.96 -20.12
N ASP A 288 0.31 25.24 -20.29
CA ASP A 288 0.99 25.75 -21.48
C ASP A 288 2.42 25.19 -21.57
N ALA A 289 3.14 25.14 -20.44
CA ALA A 289 4.47 24.55 -20.38
C ALA A 289 4.49 23.04 -20.63
N ARG A 290 3.40 22.32 -20.29
CA ARG A 290 3.25 20.88 -20.54
C ARG A 290 2.90 20.58 -22.01
N ALA A 291 2.31 21.54 -22.72
CA ALA A 291 1.94 21.39 -24.13
C ALA A 291 3.11 21.66 -25.10
N LEU A 292 4.20 22.26 -24.62
CA LEU A 292 5.46 22.49 -25.33
C LEU A 292 6.36 21.24 -25.28
#